data_AF-A0A3B8W9H3-F1
#
_entry.id   AF-A0A3B8W9H3-F1
#
_cell.length_a   1.000
_cell.length_b   1.000
_cell.length_c   1.000
_cell.angle_alpha   90.00
_cell.angle_beta   90.00
_cell.angle_gamma   90.00
#
_symmetry.space_group_name_H-M   'P 1'
#
loop_
_entity.id
_entity.type
_entity.pdbx_description
1 polymer ?
#
loop_
_entity_poly.entity_id
_entity_poly.type
_entity_poly.pdbx_seq_one_letter_code
_entity_poly.pdbx_strand_id
1 'polypeptide(L)' 'IDLLSVKLRTPDNLYVRIPNETLIKTRVVNRSRFPIRRIDLVIGIAYAEDVERVRDLLLGLAETNPHCLEEPR' A
#
# COMPACT_ATOMS: atom_id res chain seq x y z
N ILE A 1 18.42 16.66 7.10
CA ILE A 1 18.57 16.97 5.66
C ILE A 1 19.92 17.65 5.52
N ASP A 2 20.78 17.14 4.65
CA ASP A 2 22.10 17.74 4.38
C ASP A 2 21.97 18.70 3.20
N LEU A 3 22.81 19.73 3.10
CA LEU A 3 22.64 20.85 2.14
C LEU A 3 22.57 20.38 0.67
N LEU A 4 23.16 19.21 0.38
CA LEU A 4 23.31 18.66 -0.98
C LEU A 4 22.66 17.28 -1.19
N SER A 5 22.16 16.63 -0.14
CA SER A 5 21.64 15.26 -0.26
C SER A 5 20.71 14.81 0.86
N VAL A 6 19.75 13.95 0.51
CA VAL A 6 18.91 13.21 1.45
C VAL A 6 19.54 11.84 1.73
N LYS A 7 19.63 11.49 3.00
CA LYS A 7 20.07 10.17 3.49
C LYS A 7 18.82 9.36 3.80
N LEU A 8 18.63 8.23 3.13
CA LEU A 8 17.51 7.33 3.33
C LEU A 8 18.04 5.97 3.80
N ARG A 9 17.36 5.41 4.80
CA ARG A 9 17.51 4.01 5.18
C ARG A 9 16.37 3.24 4.51
N THR A 10 16.73 2.29 3.65
CA THR A 10 15.75 1.38 3.04
C THR A 10 15.21 0.40 4.08
N PRO A 11 14.05 -0.24 3.82
CA PRO A 11 13.52 -1.30 4.68
C PRO A 11 14.54 -2.43 4.91
N ASP A 12 15.38 -2.70 3.92
CA ASP A 12 16.45 -3.71 3.95
C ASP A 12 17.71 -3.26 4.71
N ASN A 13 17.61 -2.17 5.49
CA ASN A 13 18.71 -1.58 6.25
C ASN A 13 19.90 -1.07 5.39
N LEU A 14 19.70 -0.88 4.10
CA LEU A 14 20.71 -0.28 3.22
C LEU A 14 20.69 1.24 3.33
N TYR A 15 21.90 1.83 3.32
CA TYR A 15 22.11 3.27 3.32
C TYR A 15 22.14 3.80 1.88
N VAL A 16 21.20 4.68 1.55
CA VAL A 16 21.10 5.30 0.22
C VAL A 16 21.22 6.82 0.36
N ARG A 17 22.11 7.41 -0.43
CA ARG A 17 22.29 8.87 -0.50
C ARG A 17 21.77 9.38 -1.85
N ILE A 18 20.71 10.19 -1.83
CA ILE A 18 20.10 10.76 -3.03
C ILE A 18 20.41 12.25 -3.10
N PRO A 19 21.00 12.77 -4.19
CA PRO A 19 21.20 14.20 -4.36
C PRO A 19 19.86 14.94 -4.46
N ASN A 20 19.78 16.13 -3.86
CA ASN A 20 18.53 16.90 -3.79
C ASN A 20 17.98 17.23 -5.19
N GLU A 21 18.87 17.47 -6.17
CA GLU A 21 18.49 17.73 -7.56
C GLU A 21 17.74 16.55 -8.19
N THR A 22 18.23 15.32 -7.99
CA THR A 22 17.54 14.11 -8.46
C THR A 22 16.22 13.91 -7.74
N LEU A 23 16.18 14.16 -6.43
CA LEU A 23 14.96 14.03 -5.62
C LEU A 23 13.82 14.93 -6.14
N ILE A 24 14.14 16.17 -6.52
CA ILE A 24 13.15 17.14 -7.05
C ILE A 24 12.67 16.74 -8.45
N LYS A 25 13.55 16.17 -9.29
CA LYS A 25 13.20 15.76 -10.67
C LYS A 25 12.41 14.45 -10.71
N THR A 26 12.54 13.60 -9.69
CA THR A 26 11.86 12.30 -9.63
C THR A 26 10.52 12.38 -8.91
N ARG A 27 9.56 11.55 -9.33
CA ARG A 27 8.27 11.41 -8.64
C ARG A 27 8.47 10.69 -7.29
N VAL A 28 8.50 11.46 -6.20
CA VAL A 28 8.59 10.92 -4.84
C VAL A 28 7.20 10.46 -4.38
N VAL A 29 7.05 9.15 -4.16
CA VAL A 29 5.81 8.57 -3.59
C VAL A 29 6.01 8.34 -2.10
N ASN A 30 5.31 9.13 -1.27
CA ASN A 30 5.38 8.99 0.17
C ASN A 30 4.39 7.93 0.68
N ARG A 31 4.90 6.84 1.25
CA ARG A 31 4.08 5.74 1.82
C ARG A 31 3.65 5.96 3.27
N SER A 32 4.17 6.98 3.94
CA SER A 32 3.94 7.29 5.37
C SER A 32 3.11 8.57 5.57
N ARG A 33 2.86 9.35 4.51
CA ARG A 33 2.12 10.63 4.59
C ARG A 33 0.65 10.47 4.97
N PHE A 34 0.06 9.34 4.58
CA PHE A 34 -1.34 9.02 4.82
C PHE A 34 -1.43 7.74 5.67
N PRO A 35 -2.20 7.76 6.77
CA PRO A 35 -2.36 6.60 7.65
C PRO A 35 -3.24 5.50 7.02
N ILE A 36 -4.14 5.87 6.10
CA ILE A 36 -5.05 4.97 5.40
C ILE A 36 -4.46 4.62 4.03
N ARG A 37 -4.54 3.35 3.63
CA ARG A 37 -4.05 2.85 2.34
C ARG A 37 -5.02 1.81 1.78
N ARG A 38 -5.31 1.91 0.49
CA ARG A 38 -6.04 0.89 -0.26
C ARG A 38 -5.12 -0.27 -0.61
N ILE A 39 -5.61 -1.49 -0.44
CA ILE A 39 -4.95 -2.73 -0.85
C ILE A 39 -5.84 -3.39 -1.90
N ASP A 40 -5.30 -3.64 -3.09
CA ASP A 40 -5.99 -4.43 -4.12
C ASP A 40 -5.63 -5.91 -3.93
N LEU A 41 -6.63 -6.74 -3.64
CA LEU A 41 -6.48 -8.18 -3.45
C LEU A 41 -7.03 -8.91 -4.68
N VAL A 42 -6.16 -9.64 -5.37
CA VAL A 42 -6.57 -10.51 -6.49
C VAL A 42 -6.79 -11.92 -5.92
N ILE A 43 -8.05 -12.34 -5.87
CA ILE A 43 -8.44 -13.66 -5.34
C ILE A 43 -8.88 -14.53 -6.51
N GLY A 44 -8.17 -15.65 -6.72
CA GLY A 44 -8.56 -16.66 -7.70
C GLY A 44 -9.60 -17.59 -7.10
N ILE A 45 -10.70 -17.80 -7.81
CA ILE A 45 -11.75 -18.76 -7.45
C ILE A 45 -11.73 -19.95 -8.40
N ALA A 46 -12.04 -21.15 -7.89
CA ALA A 46 -12.19 -22.33 -8.72
C ALA A 46 -13.46 -22.22 -9.57
N TYR A 47 -13.43 -22.72 -10.81
CA TYR A 47 -14.56 -22.65 -11.74
C TYR A 47 -15.83 -23.38 -11.25
N ALA A 48 -15.68 -24.34 -10.34
CA ALA A 48 -16.79 -25.11 -9.77
C ALA A 48 -17.51 -24.37 -8.63
N GLU A 49 -16.96 -23.25 -8.16
CA GLU A 49 -17.53 -22.46 -7.06
C GLU A 49 -18.51 -21.41 -7.58
N ASP A 50 -19.48 -21.08 -6.74
CA ASP A 50 -20.46 -20.02 -7.01
C ASP A 50 -19.84 -18.65 -6.73
N VAL A 51 -19.72 -17.82 -7.78
CA VAL A 51 -19.14 -16.48 -7.72
C VAL A 51 -19.93 -15.56 -6.78
N GLU A 52 -21.26 -15.66 -6.76
CA GLU A 52 -22.10 -14.81 -5.92
C GLU A 52 -21.89 -15.15 -4.44
N ARG A 53 -21.88 -16.44 -4.11
CA ARG A 53 -21.63 -16.91 -2.75
C ARG A 53 -20.25 -16.51 -2.24
N VAL A 54 -19.21 -16.62 -3.08
CA VAL A 54 -17.85 -16.24 -2.69
C VAL A 54 -17.74 -14.73 -2.50
N ARG A 55 -18.38 -13.93 -3.36
CA ARG A 55 -18.42 -12.48 -3.22
C ARG A 55 -19.02 -12.07 -1.87
N ASP A 56 -20.17 -12.61 -1.52
CA ASP A 56 -20.87 -12.24 -0.30
C ASP A 56 -20.11 -12.68 0.95
N LEU A 57 -19.47 -13.85 0.92
CA LEU A 57 -18.57 -14.31 1.98
C LEU A 57 -17.38 -13.36 2.17
N LEU A 58 -16.72 -12.97 1.07
CA LEU A 58 -15.55 -12.07 1.13
C LEU A 58 -15.93 -10.68 1.62
N LEU A 59 -17.11 -10.16 1.23
CA LEU A 59 -17.63 -8.89 1.74
C LEU A 59 -17.96 -8.98 3.24
N GLY A 60 -18.63 -10.04 3.68
CA GLY A 60 -18.92 -10.24 5.11
C GLY A 60 -17.66 -10.40 5.97
N LEU A 61 -16.61 -11.06 5.44
CA LEU A 61 -15.30 -11.14 6.10
C LEU A 61 -14.61 -9.78 6.16
N ALA A 62 -14.72 -8.96 5.10
CA ALA A 62 -14.17 -7.62 5.07
C ALA A 62 -14.85 -6.69 6.09
N GLU A 63 -16.17 -6.78 6.24
CA GLU A 63 -16.95 -6.03 7.25
C GLU A 63 -16.61 -6.44 8.69
N THR A 64 -16.33 -7.73 8.91
CA THR A 64 -15.98 -8.25 10.25
C THR A 64 -14.54 -7.91 10.66
N ASN A 65 -13.68 -7.53 9.71
CA ASN A 65 -12.26 -7.33 9.99
C ASN A 65 -12.01 -5.96 10.66
N PRO A 66 -11.50 -5.90 11.90
CA PRO A 66 -11.28 -4.66 12.64
C PRO A 66 -10.19 -3.75 12.03
N HIS A 67 -9.43 -4.24 11.05
CA HIS A 67 -8.41 -3.49 10.32
C HIS A 67 -8.90 -2.94 8.98
N CYS A 68 -10.09 -3.34 8.53
CA CYS A 68 -10.76 -2.75 7.39
C CYS A 68 -11.46 -1.47 7.85
N LEU A 69 -11.22 -0.37 7.13
CA LEU A 69 -11.90 0.89 7.37
C LEU A 69 -13.12 0.95 6.45
N GLU A 70 -14.28 1.31 6.99
CA GLU A 70 -15.51 1.50 6.20
C GLU A 70 -15.41 2.71 5.25
N GLU A 71 -14.50 3.64 5.53
CA GLU A 71 -14.14 4.77 4.67
C GLU A 71 -12.73 4.59 4.07
N PRO A 72 -12.48 4.98 2.81
CA PRO A 72 -13.41 5.55 1.84
C PRO A 72 -14.15 4.44 1.05
N ARG A 73 -15.47 4.56 0.94
CA ARG A 73 -16.26 3.77 0.00
C ARG A 73 -15.96 4.15 -1.45
#